data_AF-A0A2I8EZ70-F1
#
_entry.id   AF-A0A2I8EZ70-F1
#
_cell.length_a   1.000
_cell.length_b   1.000
_cell.length_c   1.000
_cell.angle_alpha   90.00
_cell.angle_beta   90.00
_cell.angle_gamma   90.00
#
_symmetry.space_group_name_H-M   'P 1'
#
loop_
_entity.id
_entity.type
_entity.pdbx_description
1 polymer ?
#
loop_
_entity_poly.entity_id
_entity_poly.type
_entity_poly.pdbx_seq_one_letter_code
_entity_poly.pdbx_strand_id
1 'polypeptide(L)'
;MRKIKLMADYQCFPLWEASPGVVGNINPQDLPISSLLKQKLMTWAATFDATLNMNDPASSGFENEQAANEFRLEGETLARSLQNELGAAYVVTKKL
;
A
#
# COMPACT_ATOMS: atom_id res chain seq x y z
N MET A 1 2.94 -20.36 -1.97
CA MET A 1 2.71 -19.11 -1.22
C MET A 1 2.52 -17.98 -2.22
N ARG A 2 1.43 -17.22 -2.11
CA ARG A 2 1.18 -16.05 -2.96
C ARG A 2 2.04 -14.89 -2.46
N LYS A 3 2.70 -14.17 -3.35
CA LYS A 3 3.50 -13.00 -2.97
C LYS A 3 2.72 -11.75 -3.28
N ILE A 4 2.58 -10.88 -2.28
CA ILE A 4 1.95 -9.57 -2.45
C ILE A 4 2.93 -8.48 -2.02
N LYS A 5 2.81 -7.31 -2.62
CA LYS A 5 3.63 -6.15 -2.33
C LYS A 5 2.72 -4.99 -1.92
N LEU A 6 2.98 -4.43 -0.74
CA LEU A 6 2.44 -3.14 -0.31
C LEU A 6 3.25 -2.03 -0.97
N MET A 7 2.62 -1.23 -1.82
CA MET A 7 3.24 -0.12 -2.53
C MET A 7 2.16 0.87 -2.93
N ALA A 8 2.33 2.13 -2.56
CA ALA A 8 1.46 3.20 -3.04
C ALA A 8 1.83 3.55 -4.49
N ASP A 9 0.81 3.81 -5.27
CA ASP A 9 0.91 4.37 -6.62
C ASP A 9 -0.35 5.19 -6.84
N TYR A 10 -0.25 6.22 -7.68
CA TYR A 10 -1.33 7.18 -7.82
C TYR A 10 -2.59 6.53 -8.38
N GLN A 11 -3.72 6.77 -7.70
CA GLN A 11 -5.07 6.33 -8.07
C GLN A 11 -5.20 4.81 -8.21
N CYS A 12 -4.37 4.06 -7.49
CA CYS A 12 -4.36 2.59 -7.47
C CYS A 12 -4.64 2.05 -6.07
N PHE A 13 -5.02 0.77 -5.97
CA PHE A 13 -5.00 0.08 -4.69
C PHE A 13 -3.55 -0.06 -4.18
N PRO A 14 -3.32 -0.09 -2.85
CA PRO A 14 -1.97 -0.14 -2.30
C PRO A 14 -1.33 -1.53 -2.38
N LEU A 15 -2.00 -2.53 -2.95
CA LEU A 15 -1.53 -3.92 -2.99
C LEU A 15 -1.32 -4.39 -4.43
N TRP A 16 -0.24 -5.13 -4.63
CA TRP A 16 0.18 -5.60 -5.94
C TRP A 16 0.56 -7.07 -5.92
N GLU A 17 0.25 -7.78 -7.00
CA GLU A 17 0.81 -9.09 -7.24
C GLU A 17 2.33 -9.00 -7.39
N ALA A 18 3.02 -9.88 -6.66
CA ALA A 18 4.46 -10.03 -6.71
C ALA A 18 4.87 -11.49 -6.95
N SER A 19 3.89 -12.36 -7.23
CA SER A 19 4.12 -13.75 -7.56
C SER A 19 4.78 -13.84 -8.95
N PRO A 20 5.77 -14.72 -9.17
CA PRO A 20 6.44 -14.83 -10.46
C PRO A 20 5.44 -15.05 -11.61
N GLY A 21 5.51 -14.23 -12.65
CA GLY A 21 4.61 -14.32 -13.81
C GLY A 21 3.20 -13.77 -13.58
N VAL A 22 2.90 -13.19 -12.41
CA VAL A 22 1.60 -12.57 -12.11
C VAL A 22 1.79 -11.08 -11.86
N VAL A 23 1.02 -10.27 -12.56
CA VAL A 23 0.97 -8.81 -12.40
C VAL A 23 -0.47 -8.39 -12.17
N GLY A 24 -0.68 -7.37 -11.36
CA GLY A 24 -2.02 -6.85 -11.11
C GLY A 24 -2.11 -6.05 -9.83
N ASN A 25 -3.03 -5.08 -9.85
CA ASN A 25 -3.42 -4.34 -8.67
C ASN A 25 -4.48 -5.16 -7.91
N ILE A 26 -4.30 -5.31 -6.60
CA ILE A 26 -5.15 -6.14 -5.74
C ILE A 26 -6.03 -5.22 -4.93
N ASN A 27 -7.35 -5.37 -5.06
CA ASN A 27 -8.29 -4.71 -4.18
C ASN A 27 -8.20 -5.33 -2.77
N PRO A 28 -7.91 -4.55 -1.70
CA PRO A 28 -7.91 -5.08 -0.34
C PRO A 28 -9.21 -5.78 0.07
N GLN A 29 -10.34 -5.44 -0.57
CA GLN A 29 -11.63 -6.06 -0.31
C GLN A 29 -11.67 -7.55 -0.67
N ASP A 30 -10.87 -8.00 -1.63
CA ASP A 30 -10.82 -9.39 -2.12
C ASP A 30 -9.95 -10.28 -1.23
N LEU A 31 -9.25 -9.71 -0.24
CA LEU A 31 -8.40 -10.45 0.68
C LEU A 31 -9.12 -10.84 1.98
N PRO A 32 -8.76 -11.99 2.56
CA PRO A 32 -9.32 -12.48 3.82
C PRO A 32 -8.68 -11.77 5.02
N ILE A 33 -8.75 -10.44 5.04
CA ILE A 33 -8.27 -9.58 6.12
C ILE A 33 -9.44 -8.81 6.75
N SER A 34 -9.21 -8.24 7.93
CA SER A 34 -10.19 -7.49 8.70
C SER A 34 -10.64 -6.22 7.98
N SER A 35 -11.90 -5.83 8.19
CA SER A 35 -12.45 -4.59 7.63
C SER A 35 -11.66 -3.35 8.07
N LEU A 36 -11.12 -3.38 9.30
CA LEU A 36 -10.26 -2.32 9.81
C LEU A 36 -8.97 -2.20 8.99
N LEU A 37 -8.29 -3.31 8.71
CA LEU A 37 -7.06 -3.29 7.91
C LEU A 37 -7.34 -2.86 6.47
N LYS A 38 -8.45 -3.31 5.88
CA LYS A 38 -8.90 -2.85 4.56
C LYS A 38 -9.07 -1.33 4.52
N GLN A 39 -9.76 -0.77 5.51
CA GLN A 39 -9.97 0.67 5.61
C GLN A 39 -8.64 1.42 5.74
N LYS A 40 -7.75 0.98 6.64
CA LYS A 40 -6.45 1.64 6.83
C LYS A 40 -5.58 1.62 5.57
N LEU A 41 -5.58 0.51 4.83
CA LEU A 41 -4.88 0.42 3.55
C LEU A 41 -5.41 1.44 2.54
N MET A 42 -6.74 1.55 2.42
CA MET A 42 -7.35 2.53 1.51
C MET A 42 -7.09 3.97 1.95
N THR A 43 -7.14 4.26 3.25
CA THR A 43 -6.76 5.59 3.78
C THR A 43 -5.30 5.91 3.47
N TRP A 44 -4.40 4.96 3.69
CA TRP A 44 -2.98 5.14 3.38
C TRP A 44 -2.76 5.42 1.89
N ALA A 45 -3.40 4.67 0.99
CA ALA A 45 -3.35 4.95 -0.45
C ALA A 45 -3.88 6.37 -0.79
N ALA A 46 -5.01 6.76 -0.20
CA ALA A 46 -5.60 8.08 -0.41
C ALA A 46 -4.70 9.22 0.10
N THR A 47 -3.94 9.01 1.17
CA THR A 47 -2.94 9.98 1.66
C THR A 47 -1.84 10.19 0.61
N PHE A 48 -1.38 9.12 -0.06
CA PHE A 48 -0.43 9.25 -1.16
C PHE A 48 -1.05 9.98 -2.36
N ASP A 49 -2.27 9.62 -2.74
CA ASP A 49 -3.00 10.27 -3.83
C ASP A 49 -3.19 11.78 -3.61
N ALA A 50 -3.38 12.20 -2.36
CA ALA A 50 -3.48 13.61 -2.00
C ALA A 50 -2.19 14.40 -2.27
N THR A 51 -1.04 13.73 -2.44
CA THR A 51 0.24 14.36 -2.81
C THR A 51 0.38 14.60 -4.31
N LEU A 52 -0.53 14.07 -5.13
CA LEU A 52 -0.52 14.25 -6.58
C LEU A 52 -0.83 15.70 -6.95
N ASN A 53 0.12 16.36 -7.58
CA ASN A 53 -0.11 17.66 -8.20
C ASN A 53 -0.53 17.48 -9.66
N MET A 54 -1.83 17.63 -9.93
CA MET A 54 -2.39 17.47 -11.28
C MET A 54 -1.89 18.52 -12.29
N ASN A 55 -1.51 19.72 -11.81
CA ASN A 55 -1.02 20.78 -12.68
C ASN A 55 0.47 20.62 -13.03
N ASP A 56 1.23 20.04 -12.11
CA ASP A 56 2.64 19.73 -12.29
C ASP A 56 3.00 18.39 -11.62
N PRO A 57 2.81 17.26 -12.33
CA PRO A 57 3.06 15.93 -11.76
C PRO A 57 4.50 15.72 -11.27
N ALA A 58 5.48 16.43 -11.85
CA ALA A 58 6.88 16.34 -11.43
C ALA A 58 7.13 16.96 -10.05
N SER A 59 6.27 17.89 -9.63
CA SER A 59 6.27 18.51 -8.30
C SER A 59 5.34 17.78 -7.31
N SER A 60 4.87 16.57 -7.63
CA SER A 60 4.10 15.76 -6.68
C SER A 60 4.98 15.20 -5.57
N GLY A 61 4.37 14.90 -4.44
CA GLY A 61 5.04 14.34 -3.27
C GLY A 61 4.65 15.05 -1.99
N PHE A 62 5.18 14.55 -0.88
CA PHE A 62 4.86 15.09 0.43
C PHE A 62 5.38 16.52 0.59
N GLU A 63 4.63 17.35 1.31
CA GLU A 63 4.96 18.75 1.59
C GLU A 63 6.31 18.92 2.31
N ASN A 64 6.73 17.93 3.09
CA ASN A 64 7.98 17.93 3.84
C ASN A 64 8.41 16.49 4.20
N GLU A 65 9.65 16.36 4.68
CA GLU A 65 10.23 15.08 5.07
C GLU A 65 9.51 14.41 6.25
N GLN A 66 8.92 15.21 7.15
CA GLN A 66 8.19 14.67 8.31
C GLN A 66 6.94 13.93 7.85
N ALA A 67 6.14 14.52 6.97
CA ALA A 67 4.95 13.89 6.38
C ALA A 67 5.32 12.63 5.59
N ALA A 68 6.41 12.66 4.81
CA ALA A 68 6.92 11.48 4.11
C ALA A 68 7.34 10.36 5.08
N ASN A 69 7.98 10.71 6.20
CA ASN A 69 8.41 9.75 7.20
C ASN A 69 7.22 9.14 7.96
N GLU A 70 6.21 9.92 8.31
CA GLU A 70 4.97 9.44 8.93
C GLU A 70 4.25 8.45 8.02
N PHE A 71 4.10 8.79 6.75
CA PHE A 71 3.53 7.91 5.73
C PHE A 71 4.28 6.58 5.62
N ARG A 72 5.62 6.62 5.61
CA ARG A 72 6.47 5.42 5.57
C ARG A 72 6.30 4.57 6.83
N LEU A 73 6.25 5.18 8.01
CA LEU A 73 6.05 4.47 9.28
C LEU A 73 4.67 3.79 9.37
N GLU A 74 3.64 4.43 8.83
CA GLU A 74 2.32 3.82 8.69
C GLU A 74 2.37 2.62 7.75
N GLY A 75 2.99 2.75 6.58
CA GLY A 75 3.18 1.66 5.62
C GLY A 75 3.92 0.46 6.21
N GLU A 76 4.95 0.70 7.03
CA GLU A 76 5.67 -0.33 7.79
C GLU A 76 4.75 -1.10 8.73
N THR A 77 3.85 -0.39 9.41
CA THR A 77 2.88 -0.99 10.34
C THR A 77 1.82 -1.79 9.58
N LEU A 78 1.33 -1.26 8.47
CA LEU A 78 0.37 -1.95 7.60
C LEU A 78 0.94 -3.24 7.02
N ALA A 79 2.21 -3.23 6.58
CA ALA A 79 2.87 -4.43 6.06
C ALA A 79 2.95 -5.54 7.12
N ARG A 80 3.26 -5.18 8.38
CA ARG A 80 3.27 -6.14 9.49
C ARG A 80 1.86 -6.69 9.78
N SER A 81 0.85 -5.83 9.84
CA SER A 81 -0.54 -6.26 10.03
C SER A 81 -1.03 -7.17 8.90
N LEU A 82 -0.72 -6.83 7.64
CA LEU A 82 -1.01 -7.66 6.47
C LEU A 82 -0.39 -9.05 6.59
N GLN A 83 0.91 -9.14 6.92
CA GLN A 83 1.58 -10.43 7.05
C GLN A 83 0.98 -11.28 8.17
N ASN A 84 0.59 -10.65 9.29
CA ASN A 84 -0.01 -11.33 10.42
C ASN A 84 -1.40 -11.88 10.09
N GLU A 85 -2.26 -11.07 9.46
CA GLU A 85 -3.65 -11.49 9.16
C GLU A 85 -3.72 -12.51 8.00
N LEU A 86 -2.87 -12.37 6.99
CA LEU A 86 -2.82 -13.31 5.86
C LEU A 86 -2.11 -14.63 6.20
N GLY A 87 -1.27 -14.62 7.23
CA GLY A 87 -0.53 -15.78 7.70
C GLY A 87 0.43 -16.38 6.65
N ALA A 88 0.81 -17.64 6.87
CA ALA A 88 1.86 -18.31 6.09
C ALA A 88 1.48 -18.65 4.64
N ALA A 89 0.21 -18.51 4.24
CA ALA A 89 -0.19 -18.70 2.85
C ALA A 89 0.36 -17.59 1.93
N TYR A 90 0.73 -16.45 2.51
CA TYR A 90 1.19 -15.25 1.82
C TYR A 90 2.59 -14.85 2.27
N VAL A 91 3.33 -14.24 1.34
CA VAL A 91 4.56 -13.50 1.63
C VAL A 91 4.31 -12.05 1.29
N VAL A 92 4.37 -11.19 2.30
CA VAL A 92 4.18 -9.74 2.16
C VAL A 92 5.53 -9.07 2.04
N THR A 93 5.69 -8.30 0.97
CA THR A 93 6.82 -7.39 0.74
C THR A 93 6.31 -5.95 0.71
N LYS A 94 7.22 -4.98 0.76
CA LYS A 94 6.86 -3.56 0.73
C LYS A 94 7.83 -2.76 -0.11
N LYS A 95 7.33 -1.71 -0.76
CA LYS A 95 8.11 -0.62 -1.35
C LYS A 95 7.43 0.68 -0.91
N LEU A 96 8.10 1.38 0.00
CA LEU A 96 7.63 2.60 0.65
C LEU A 96 8.47 3.78 0.19
#